data_AF-A0A2S8I8N8-F1
#
_entry.id   AF-A0A2S8I8N8-F1
#
_cell.length_a   1.000
_cell.length_b   1.000
_cell.length_c   1.000
_cell.angle_alpha   90.00
_cell.angle_beta   90.00
_cell.angle_gamma   90.00
#
_symmetry.space_group_name_H-M   'P 1'
#
loop_
_entity.id
_entity.type
_entity.pdbx_description
1 polymer ?
#
loop_
_entity_poly.entity_id
_entity_poly.type
_entity_poly.pdbx_seq_one_letter_code
_entity_poly.pdbx_strand_id
1 'polypeptide(L)'
;NPGTGVELLIPDFGAKPDQLAEVFSTRPEVLAHNVETVPRIFKRIRPAFRYQRSLEVITAAREDNLVTKSNLILGMGETPDEVTQALHDLHDAGCDIITITQYLRPSPRHHPVERWVKPEEFVEHSTTAEEIGFAGVMAGPLVRSSYRAGRLYAQAKAIRSKLISTVREASR
;
A
#
# COMPACT_ATOMS: atom_id res chain seq x y z
N ASN A 1 21.76 12.99 -3.92
CA ASN A 1 20.87 13.96 -4.58
C ASN A 1 20.13 14.77 -3.52
N PRO A 2 20.74 15.83 -2.96
CA PRO A 2 20.05 16.69 -1.99
C PRO A 2 18.77 17.27 -2.59
N GLY A 3 17.64 17.17 -1.87
CA GLY A 3 16.33 17.66 -2.31
C GLY A 3 15.50 16.69 -3.16
N THR A 4 16.00 15.46 -3.41
CA THR A 4 15.23 14.41 -4.10
C THR A 4 14.68 13.41 -3.08
N GLY A 5 13.34 13.31 -2.99
CA GLY A 5 12.72 12.28 -2.16
C GLY A 5 12.86 10.88 -2.75
N VAL A 6 13.00 9.89 -1.88
CA VAL A 6 13.18 8.47 -2.21
C VAL A 6 11.98 7.68 -1.71
N GLU A 7 11.33 6.96 -2.64
CA GLU A 7 10.42 5.87 -2.30
C GLU A 7 11.16 4.54 -2.46
N LEU A 8 11.13 3.71 -1.42
CA LEU A 8 11.80 2.41 -1.41
C LEU A 8 10.77 1.29 -1.33
N LEU A 9 10.62 0.52 -2.41
CA LEU A 9 9.76 -0.67 -2.47
C LEU A 9 10.57 -1.92 -2.11
N ILE A 10 10.18 -2.60 -1.02
CA ILE A 10 10.95 -3.71 -0.45
C ILE A 10 10.24 -5.07 -0.51
N PRO A 11 10.99 -6.19 -0.52
CA PRO A 11 10.45 -7.49 -0.12
C PRO A 11 10.12 -7.52 1.38
N ASP A 12 9.63 -8.65 1.89
CA ASP A 12 9.24 -8.74 3.31
C ASP A 12 10.41 -9.01 4.26
N PHE A 13 11.58 -9.43 3.75
CA PHE A 13 12.72 -9.89 4.55
C PHE A 13 12.35 -10.94 5.62
N GLY A 14 11.27 -11.70 5.38
CA GLY A 14 10.68 -12.59 6.39
C GLY A 14 10.23 -11.89 7.67
N ALA A 15 9.97 -10.59 7.63
CA ALA A 15 9.69 -9.71 8.77
C ALA A 15 10.74 -9.79 9.89
N LYS A 16 12.00 -10.06 9.53
CA LYS A 16 13.10 -10.13 10.50
C LYS A 16 13.44 -8.72 11.01
N PRO A 17 13.30 -8.44 12.33
CA PRO A 17 13.43 -7.08 12.85
C PRO A 17 14.78 -6.42 12.57
N ASP A 18 15.88 -7.17 12.62
CA ASP A 18 17.23 -6.70 12.33
C ASP A 18 17.39 -6.26 10.87
N GLN A 19 16.86 -7.04 9.92
CA GLN A 19 16.91 -6.71 8.50
C GLN A 19 16.01 -5.52 8.15
N LEU A 20 14.82 -5.47 8.76
CA LEU A 20 13.92 -4.32 8.58
C LEU A 20 14.54 -3.04 9.16
N ALA A 21 15.11 -3.11 10.37
CA ALA A 21 15.75 -1.97 11.02
C ALA A 21 16.92 -1.41 10.19
N GLU A 22 17.73 -2.29 9.57
CA GLU A 22 18.80 -1.86 8.67
C GLU A 22 18.24 -1.03 7.50
N VAL A 23 17.18 -1.50 6.84
CA VAL A 23 16.53 -0.77 5.75
C VAL A 23 15.91 0.53 6.25
N PHE A 24 15.15 0.50 7.35
CA PHE A 24 14.43 1.66 7.87
C PHE A 24 15.39 2.77 8.32
N SER A 25 16.59 2.40 8.80
CA SER A 25 17.64 3.35 9.17
C SER A 25 18.09 4.27 8.03
N THR A 26 17.84 3.90 6.77
CA THR A 26 18.12 4.73 5.59
C THR A 26 17.14 5.90 5.41
N ARG A 27 16.03 5.92 6.17
CA ARG A 27 15.02 6.99 6.22
C ARG A 27 14.49 7.44 4.84
N PRO A 28 13.95 6.53 4.01
CA PRO A 28 13.30 6.93 2.77
C PRO A 28 12.06 7.79 3.08
N GLU A 29 11.73 8.74 2.20
CA GLU A 29 10.51 9.54 2.31
C GLU A 29 9.25 8.68 2.30
N VAL A 30 9.25 7.56 1.59
CA VAL A 30 8.18 6.55 1.60
C VAL A 30 8.80 5.15 1.62
N LEU A 31 8.35 4.31 2.54
CA LEU A 31 8.65 2.88 2.57
C LEU A 31 7.43 2.12 2.04
N ALA A 32 7.60 1.45 0.91
CA ALA A 32 6.55 0.66 0.29
C ALA A 32 6.78 -0.85 0.49
N HIS A 33 5.74 -1.57 0.88
CA HIS A 33 5.68 -3.02 0.82
C HIS A 33 4.30 -3.43 0.33
N ASN A 34 4.24 -4.02 -0.87
CA ASN A 34 2.96 -4.38 -1.46
C ASN A 34 2.45 -5.69 -0.87
N VAL A 35 1.17 -5.75 -0.51
CA VAL A 35 0.45 -7.02 -0.25
C VAL A 35 -0.02 -7.67 -1.56
N GLU A 36 -0.28 -6.86 -2.60
CA GLU A 36 -0.69 -7.23 -3.96
C GLU A 36 -2.09 -7.84 -4.10
N THR A 37 -2.57 -8.63 -3.14
CA THR A 37 -3.87 -9.30 -3.27
C THR A 37 -4.47 -9.68 -1.90
N VAL A 38 -5.68 -10.24 -1.94
CA VAL A 38 -6.50 -10.57 -0.76
C VAL A 38 -6.10 -11.92 -0.13
N PRO A 39 -6.39 -12.14 1.18
CA PRO A 39 -5.91 -13.31 1.92
C PRO A 39 -6.20 -14.67 1.27
N ARG A 40 -7.43 -14.87 0.76
CA ARG A 40 -7.89 -16.14 0.18
C ARG A 40 -7.02 -16.62 -0.98
N ILE A 41 -6.60 -15.71 -1.86
CA ILE A 41 -5.81 -16.05 -3.06
C ILE A 41 -4.32 -15.75 -2.90
N PHE A 42 -3.91 -15.11 -1.81
CA PHE A 42 -2.54 -14.68 -1.57
C PHE A 42 -1.51 -15.80 -1.71
N LYS A 43 -1.70 -16.95 -1.05
CA LYS A 43 -0.73 -18.07 -1.12
C LYS A 43 -0.55 -18.63 -2.54
N ARG A 44 -1.60 -18.55 -3.37
CA ARG A 44 -1.57 -18.97 -4.78
C ARG A 44 -0.78 -17.99 -5.64
N ILE A 45 -0.91 -16.68 -5.38
CA ILE A 45 -0.23 -15.63 -6.15
C ILE A 45 1.21 -15.40 -5.65
N ARG A 46 1.44 -15.48 -4.34
CA ARG A 46 2.70 -15.14 -3.66
C ARG A 46 3.14 -16.25 -2.69
N PRO A 47 3.55 -17.42 -3.18
CA PRO A 47 3.81 -18.60 -2.34
C PRO A 47 4.97 -18.43 -1.34
N ALA A 48 5.90 -17.51 -1.59
CA ALA A 48 7.02 -17.20 -0.69
C ALA A 48 6.65 -16.24 0.46
N PHE A 49 5.49 -15.60 0.38
CA PHE A 49 5.03 -14.57 1.32
C PHE A 49 3.85 -15.09 2.15
N ARG A 50 3.51 -14.37 3.23
CA ARG A 50 2.27 -14.57 3.99
C ARG A 50 1.57 -13.22 4.14
N TYR A 51 0.27 -13.18 3.93
CA TYR A 51 -0.51 -11.93 4.01
C TYR A 51 -0.27 -11.19 5.33
N GLN A 52 -0.45 -11.89 6.46
CA GLN A 52 -0.23 -11.30 7.78
C GLN A 52 1.19 -10.77 7.98
N ARG A 53 2.20 -11.49 7.49
CA ARG A 53 3.60 -11.06 7.58
C ARG A 53 3.87 -9.80 6.75
N SER A 54 3.22 -9.66 5.61
CA SER A 54 3.29 -8.42 4.82
C SER A 54 2.66 -7.24 5.55
N LEU A 55 1.58 -7.46 6.32
CA LEU A 55 1.02 -6.42 7.19
C LEU A 55 1.97 -6.06 8.34
N GLU A 56 2.63 -7.05 8.96
CA GLU A 56 3.64 -6.82 10.01
C GLU A 56 4.79 -5.91 9.52
N VAL A 57 5.22 -6.05 8.26
CA VAL A 57 6.24 -5.16 7.65
C VAL A 57 5.74 -3.72 7.57
N ILE A 58 4.48 -3.50 7.18
CA ILE A 58 3.87 -2.16 7.14
C ILE A 58 3.78 -1.58 8.55
N THR A 59 3.32 -2.37 9.52
CA THR A 59 3.24 -1.93 10.92
C THR A 59 4.61 -1.55 11.47
N ALA A 60 5.64 -2.37 11.25
CA ALA A 60 6.99 -2.08 11.69
C ALA A 60 7.54 -0.77 11.08
N ALA A 61 7.30 -0.53 9.79
CA ALA A 61 7.71 0.71 9.13
C ALA A 61 6.97 1.94 9.70
N ARG A 62 5.67 1.81 10.00
CA ARG A 62 4.87 2.84 10.65
C ARG A 62 5.35 3.12 12.07
N GLU A 63 5.71 2.09 12.83
CA GLU A 63 6.25 2.21 14.20
C GLU A 63 7.62 2.91 14.20
N ASP A 64 8.43 2.72 13.17
CA ASP A 64 9.66 3.52 12.94
C ASP A 64 9.38 4.92 12.31
N ASN A 65 8.11 5.36 12.32
CA ASN A 65 7.66 6.68 11.89
C ASN A 65 7.98 7.01 10.41
N LEU A 66 8.03 5.99 9.55
CA LEU A 66 8.10 6.18 8.10
C LEU A 66 6.69 6.42 7.53
N VAL A 67 6.61 7.11 6.39
CA VAL A 67 5.38 7.11 5.58
C VAL A 67 5.32 5.77 4.85
N THR A 68 4.21 5.05 5.01
CA THR A 68 4.07 3.69 4.51
C THR A 68 3.19 3.63 3.26
N LYS A 69 3.45 2.65 2.41
CA LYS A 69 2.70 2.46 1.18
C LYS A 69 2.50 0.99 0.83
N SER A 70 1.37 0.69 0.22
CA SER A 70 1.10 -0.62 -0.36
C SER A 70 0.35 -0.54 -1.70
N ASN A 71 0.07 -1.71 -2.26
CA ASN A 71 -0.63 -1.87 -3.52
C ASN A 71 -1.56 -3.10 -3.50
N LEU A 72 -2.71 -2.97 -4.15
CA LEU A 72 -3.62 -4.07 -4.50
C LEU A 72 -3.73 -4.16 -6.03
N ILE A 73 -3.53 -5.37 -6.56
CA ILE A 73 -3.72 -5.70 -7.97
C ILE A 73 -5.02 -6.49 -8.09
N LEU A 74 -5.96 -5.96 -8.86
CA LEU A 74 -7.28 -6.51 -9.08
C LEU A 74 -7.36 -7.33 -10.38
N GLY A 75 -8.35 -8.19 -10.52
CA GLY A 75 -8.56 -9.07 -11.65
C GLY A 75 -7.89 -10.44 -11.51
N MET A 76 -7.45 -10.83 -10.31
CA MET A 76 -6.84 -12.15 -10.03
C MET A 76 -7.81 -13.14 -9.36
N GLY A 77 -9.07 -12.74 -9.20
CA GLY A 77 -10.15 -13.59 -8.69
C GLY A 77 -10.61 -13.23 -7.28
N GLU A 78 -10.17 -12.08 -6.76
CA GLU A 78 -10.75 -11.41 -5.61
C GLU A 78 -12.14 -10.84 -5.91
N THR A 79 -12.95 -10.69 -4.87
CA THR A 79 -14.26 -10.02 -4.91
C THR A 79 -14.15 -8.58 -4.40
N PRO A 80 -15.10 -7.68 -4.75
CA PRO A 80 -15.10 -6.31 -4.21
C PRO A 80 -15.07 -6.26 -2.68
N ASP A 81 -15.82 -7.13 -2.00
CA ASP A 81 -15.86 -7.19 -0.53
C ASP A 81 -14.50 -7.58 0.07
N GLU A 82 -13.79 -8.52 -0.56
CA GLU A 82 -12.43 -8.89 -0.14
C GLU A 82 -11.42 -7.76 -0.37
N VAL A 83 -11.60 -6.95 -1.42
CA VAL A 83 -10.79 -5.75 -1.64
C VAL A 83 -11.04 -4.74 -0.53
N THR A 84 -12.30 -4.48 -0.19
CA THR A 84 -12.67 -3.59 0.92
C THR A 84 -12.09 -4.08 2.25
N GLN A 85 -12.18 -5.37 2.55
CA GLN A 85 -11.57 -5.93 3.75
C GLN A 85 -10.04 -5.75 3.74
N ALA A 86 -9.38 -5.99 2.61
CA ALA A 86 -7.93 -5.79 2.49
C ALA A 86 -7.52 -4.30 2.65
N LEU A 87 -8.37 -3.35 2.26
CA LEU A 87 -8.16 -1.93 2.53
C LEU A 87 -8.22 -1.63 4.03
N HIS A 88 -9.19 -2.19 4.75
CA HIS A 88 -9.24 -2.09 6.22
C HIS A 88 -8.00 -2.69 6.87
N ASP A 89 -7.63 -3.92 6.50
CA ASP A 89 -6.46 -4.61 7.05
C ASP A 89 -5.16 -3.79 6.86
N LEU A 90 -4.98 -3.19 5.67
CA LEU A 90 -3.84 -2.32 5.37
C LEU A 90 -3.86 -1.03 6.18
N HIS A 91 -5.02 -0.38 6.30
CA HIS A 91 -5.17 0.84 7.08
C HIS A 91 -4.89 0.58 8.56
N ASP A 92 -5.44 -0.49 9.12
CA ASP A 92 -5.25 -0.90 10.51
C ASP A 92 -3.79 -1.26 10.80
N ALA A 93 -3.09 -1.85 9.83
CA ALA A 93 -1.65 -2.07 9.89
C ALA A 93 -0.82 -0.76 9.88
N GLY A 94 -1.44 0.37 9.55
CA GLY A 94 -0.81 1.70 9.53
C GLY A 94 -0.30 2.10 8.15
N CYS A 95 -0.92 1.64 7.06
CA CYS A 95 -0.60 2.02 5.69
C CYS A 95 -1.12 3.45 5.38
N ASP A 96 -0.23 4.40 5.06
CA ASP A 96 -0.64 5.78 4.72
C ASP A 96 -1.13 5.91 3.27
N ILE A 97 -0.46 5.24 2.33
CA ILE A 97 -0.70 5.40 0.88
C ILE A 97 -1.11 4.06 0.26
N ILE A 98 -2.17 4.06 -0.54
CA ILE A 98 -2.62 2.87 -1.28
C ILE A 98 -2.73 3.14 -2.77
N THR A 99 -2.25 2.16 -3.54
CA THR A 99 -2.46 2.08 -4.99
C THR A 99 -3.33 0.87 -5.32
N ILE A 100 -4.29 1.04 -6.23
CA ILE A 100 -5.24 -0.01 -6.64
C ILE A 100 -5.21 -0.10 -8.17
N THR A 101 -4.87 -1.26 -8.71
CA THR A 101 -4.56 -1.41 -10.14
C THR A 101 -5.18 -2.63 -10.79
N GLN A 102 -5.22 -2.68 -12.12
CA GLN A 102 -5.59 -3.87 -12.88
C GLN A 102 -4.37 -4.78 -13.09
N TYR A 103 -4.58 -6.07 -12.84
CA TYR A 103 -3.67 -7.14 -13.25
C TYR A 103 -3.62 -7.23 -14.77
N LEU A 104 -2.43 -7.04 -15.33
CA LEU A 104 -2.15 -7.34 -16.73
C LEU A 104 -1.28 -8.59 -16.76
N ARG A 105 -1.86 -9.68 -17.28
CA ARG A 105 -1.17 -10.96 -17.39
C ARG A 105 0.09 -10.83 -18.26
N PRO A 106 1.30 -11.06 -17.72
CA PRO A 106 2.54 -10.86 -18.49
C PRO A 106 2.72 -11.88 -19.63
N SER A 107 2.27 -13.13 -19.41
CA SER A 107 2.33 -14.19 -20.43
C SER A 107 1.33 -15.30 -20.13
N PRO A 108 1.07 -16.21 -21.09
CA PRO A 108 0.20 -17.37 -20.88
C PRO A 108 0.62 -18.34 -19.77
N ARG A 109 1.84 -18.22 -19.23
CA ARG A 109 2.32 -19.03 -18.09
C ARG A 109 1.98 -18.42 -16.73
N HIS A 110 1.59 -17.16 -16.69
CA HIS A 110 1.21 -16.47 -15.45
C HIS A 110 -0.28 -16.70 -15.15
N HIS A 111 -0.68 -16.38 -13.92
CA HIS A 111 -2.07 -16.41 -13.46
C HIS A 111 -3.00 -15.79 -14.51
N PRO A 112 -4.15 -16.41 -14.86
CA PRO A 112 -5.09 -15.82 -15.80
C PRO A 112 -5.69 -14.52 -15.26
N VAL A 113 -6.15 -13.64 -16.15
CA VAL A 113 -7.01 -12.54 -15.74
C VAL A 113 -8.40 -13.14 -15.52
N GLU A 114 -8.89 -13.08 -14.29
CA GLU A 114 -10.21 -13.59 -13.90
C GLU A 114 -11.30 -12.54 -14.16
N ARG A 115 -10.94 -11.25 -14.04
CA ARG A 115 -11.86 -10.12 -14.23
C ARG A 115 -11.13 -8.89 -14.75
N TRP A 116 -11.77 -8.17 -15.68
CA TRP A 116 -11.41 -6.81 -16.04
C TRP A 116 -12.27 -5.85 -15.23
N VAL A 117 -11.66 -5.16 -14.27
CA VAL A 117 -12.35 -4.22 -13.40
C VAL A 117 -12.74 -2.98 -14.20
N LYS A 118 -13.99 -2.54 -14.07
CA LYS A 118 -14.47 -1.37 -14.80
C LYS A 118 -13.93 -0.07 -14.21
N PRO A 119 -13.78 1.01 -14.99
CA PRO A 119 -13.33 2.30 -14.48
C PRO A 119 -14.15 2.82 -13.28
N GLU A 120 -15.47 2.62 -13.27
CA GLU A 120 -16.35 3.01 -12.17
C GLU A 120 -16.04 2.26 -10.86
N GLU A 121 -15.69 0.97 -10.93
CA GLU A 121 -15.32 0.18 -9.74
C GLU A 121 -14.00 0.69 -9.12
N PHE A 122 -13.06 1.21 -9.95
CA PHE A 122 -11.86 1.86 -9.41
C PHE A 122 -12.19 3.16 -8.68
N VAL A 123 -13.20 3.92 -9.15
CA VAL A 123 -13.66 5.12 -8.44
C VAL A 123 -14.28 4.73 -7.10
N GLU A 124 -15.12 3.70 -7.08
CA GLU A 124 -15.72 3.16 -5.84
C GLU A 124 -14.65 2.75 -4.83
N HIS A 125 -13.65 1.96 -5.25
CA HIS A 125 -12.54 1.58 -4.38
C HIS A 125 -11.70 2.78 -3.90
N SER A 126 -11.55 3.81 -4.73
CA SER A 126 -10.86 5.04 -4.33
C SER A 126 -11.64 5.76 -3.23
N THR A 127 -12.94 5.95 -3.41
CA THR A 127 -13.82 6.58 -2.42
C THR A 127 -13.81 5.80 -1.12
N THR A 128 -13.93 4.47 -1.17
CA THR A 128 -13.88 3.63 0.04
C THR A 128 -12.54 3.77 0.78
N ALA A 129 -11.41 3.77 0.08
CA ALA A 129 -10.10 3.99 0.72
C ALA A 129 -9.98 5.40 1.35
N GLU A 130 -10.51 6.43 0.68
CA GLU A 130 -10.54 7.78 1.24
C GLU A 130 -11.43 7.86 2.50
N GLU A 131 -12.59 7.20 2.50
CA GLU A 131 -13.50 7.10 3.64
C GLU A 131 -12.90 6.34 4.82
N ILE A 132 -12.10 5.29 4.55
CA ILE A 132 -11.36 4.55 5.57
C ILE A 132 -10.31 5.44 6.25
N GLY A 133 -9.72 6.39 5.51
CA GLY A 133 -8.79 7.39 6.05
C GLY A 133 -7.38 7.36 5.47
N PHE A 134 -7.15 6.69 4.34
CA PHE A 134 -5.83 6.70 3.67
C PHE A 134 -5.41 8.14 3.31
N ALA A 135 -4.15 8.48 3.61
CA ALA A 135 -3.60 9.81 3.36
C ALA A 135 -3.24 10.06 1.87
N GLY A 136 -3.14 8.99 1.08
CA GLY A 136 -2.97 9.09 -0.37
C GLY A 136 -3.56 7.87 -1.08
N VAL A 137 -4.48 8.11 -2.01
CA VAL A 137 -5.16 7.05 -2.75
C VAL A 137 -4.94 7.26 -4.24
N MET A 138 -4.67 6.17 -4.96
CA MET A 138 -4.70 6.17 -6.42
C MET A 138 -5.23 4.85 -6.95
N ALA A 139 -6.39 4.90 -7.61
CA ALA A 139 -7.02 3.74 -8.21
C ALA A 139 -7.17 3.93 -9.73
N GLY A 140 -6.93 2.86 -10.50
CA GLY A 140 -7.20 2.86 -11.93
C GLY A 140 -6.48 1.75 -12.70
N PRO A 141 -6.93 1.44 -13.92
CA PRO A 141 -6.46 0.26 -14.66
C PRO A 141 -4.97 0.30 -15.02
N LEU A 142 -4.42 1.49 -15.22
CA LEU A 142 -3.00 1.70 -15.58
C LEU A 142 -2.17 2.27 -14.43
N VAL A 143 -2.75 2.43 -13.24
CA VAL A 143 -1.99 2.81 -12.04
C VAL A 143 -0.94 1.73 -11.77
N ARG A 144 0.23 2.10 -11.26
CA ARG A 144 1.24 1.16 -10.77
C ARG A 144 1.76 1.70 -9.45
N SER A 145 2.42 0.85 -8.67
CA SER A 145 3.00 1.24 -7.38
C SER A 145 3.76 2.56 -7.47
N SER A 146 4.59 2.78 -8.50
CA SER A 146 5.38 4.02 -8.66
C SER A 146 4.66 5.17 -9.41
N TYR A 147 3.46 4.96 -9.95
CA TYR A 147 2.77 5.96 -10.75
C TYR A 147 2.38 7.16 -9.88
N ARG A 148 2.85 8.36 -10.26
CA ARG A 148 2.63 9.63 -9.53
C ARG A 148 3.00 9.57 -8.03
N ALA A 149 3.96 8.72 -7.66
CA ALA A 149 4.43 8.54 -6.28
C ALA A 149 4.78 9.86 -5.57
N GLY A 150 5.50 10.77 -6.22
CA GLY A 150 5.85 12.07 -5.64
C GLY A 150 4.64 12.95 -5.27
N ARG A 151 3.54 12.86 -6.04
CA ARG A 151 2.28 13.57 -5.73
C ARG A 151 1.59 12.95 -4.52
N LEU A 152 1.52 11.61 -4.46
CA LEU A 152 0.94 10.89 -3.34
C LEU A 152 1.71 11.17 -2.04
N TYR A 153 3.03 11.16 -2.09
CA TYR A 153 3.88 11.52 -0.95
C TYR A 153 3.58 12.96 -0.46
N ALA A 154 3.50 13.93 -1.36
CA ALA A 154 3.20 15.31 -0.98
C ALA A 154 1.83 15.45 -0.29
N GLN A 155 0.81 14.71 -0.75
CA GLN A 155 -0.51 14.66 -0.12
C GLN A 155 -0.45 14.04 1.28
N ALA A 156 0.17 12.87 1.40
CA ALA A 156 0.31 12.18 2.69
C ALA A 156 1.09 13.01 3.71
N LYS A 157 2.19 13.64 3.29
CA LYS A 157 2.97 14.56 4.13
C LYS A 157 2.14 15.73 4.64
N ALA A 158 1.29 16.32 3.80
CA ALA A 158 0.43 17.44 4.18
C ALA A 158 -0.61 17.04 5.22
N ILE A 159 -1.23 15.86 5.08
CA ILE A 159 -2.21 15.33 6.04
C ILE A 159 -1.54 15.00 7.38
N ARG A 160 -0.41 14.29 7.36
CA ARG A 160 0.35 13.96 8.59
C ARG A 160 0.78 15.21 9.34
N SER A 161 1.22 16.26 8.62
CA SER A 161 1.62 17.53 9.23
C SER A 161 0.45 18.22 9.95
N LYS A 162 -0.75 18.20 9.36
CA LYS A 162 -1.97 18.74 9.97
C LYS A 162 -2.39 17.97 11.23
N LEU A 163 -2.34 16.65 11.20
CA LEU A 163 -2.68 15.82 12.36
C LEU A 163 -1.77 16.13 13.56
N ILE A 164 -0.46 16.25 13.31
CA ILE A 164 0.52 16.60 14.36
C ILE A 164 0.24 17.99 14.94
N SER A 165 -0.12 18.99 14.12
CA SER A 165 -0.47 20.31 14.64
C SER A 165 -1.74 20.29 15.48
N THR A 166 -2.78 19.59 15.04
CA THR A 166 -4.06 19.50 15.76
C THR A 166 -3.89 18.82 17.12
N VAL A 167 -3.12 17.72 17.20
CA VAL A 167 -2.84 17.05 18.48
C VAL A 167 -2.07 17.96 19.45
N ARG A 168 -1.11 18.74 18.96
CA ARG A 168 -0.36 19.70 19.79
C ARG A 168 -1.23 20.84 20.31
N GLU A 169 -2.20 21.30 19.52
CA GLU A 169 -3.16 22.31 19.95
C GLU A 169 -4.16 21.77 20.98
N ALA A 170 -4.67 20.55 20.79
CA ALA A 170 -5.59 19.91 21.74
C ALA A 170 -4.94 19.50 23.08
N SER A 171 -3.60 19.43 23.13
CA SER A 171 -2.83 19.09 24.33
C SER A 171 -2.34 20.32 25.12
N ARG A 172 -2.71 21.53 24.70
CA ARG A 172 -2.46 22.79 25.41
C ARG A 172 -3.72 23.25 26.13
#